data_AF-A0A431VTZ5-F1
#
_entry.id   AF-A0A431VTZ5-F1
#
_cell.length_a   1.000
_cell.length_b   1.000
_cell.length_c   1.000
_cell.angle_alpha   90.00
_cell.angle_beta   90.00
_cell.angle_gamma   90.00
#
_symmetry.space_group_name_H-M   'P 1'
#
loop_
_entity.id
_entity.type
_entity.pdbx_description
1 polymer ?
#
loop_
_entity_poly.entity_id
_entity_poly.type
_entity_poly.pdbx_seq_one_letter_code
_entity_poly.pdbx_strand_id
1 'polypeptide(L)'
;MTDHSDSAEHLVLTASAWQDWLDSLCDLPDGPAALSPEDRPKEAQPLDAYGLSAYAEALLSAEVDGELWDTYGDLELEGAQDEESAWREIKAFYADRGYALVTVQGTEEPEEWILAPELVSRLKLREFTQGR
;
A
#
# COMPACT_ATOMS: atom_id res chain seq x y z
N MET A 1 -7.60 -26.04 -15.10
CA MET A 1 -8.67 -25.08 -14.83
C MET A 1 -8.31 -24.49 -13.48
N THR A 2 -7.47 -23.46 -13.48
CA THR A 2 -7.05 -22.79 -12.25
C THR A 2 -8.20 -21.92 -11.78
N ASP A 3 -8.63 -22.21 -10.56
CA ASP A 3 -9.66 -21.51 -9.82
C ASP A 3 -9.12 -20.10 -9.50
N HIS A 4 -9.46 -19.10 -10.32
CA HIS A 4 -9.13 -17.69 -10.06
C HIS A 4 -10.16 -17.07 -9.13
N SER A 5 -10.43 -17.73 -8.00
CA SER A 5 -11.11 -17.08 -6.89
C SER A 5 -10.08 -16.34 -6.02
N ASP A 6 -9.29 -15.45 -6.64
CA ASP A 6 -8.41 -14.52 -5.91
C ASP A 6 -9.26 -13.29 -5.59
N SER A 7 -9.93 -13.34 -4.44
CA SER A 7 -10.40 -12.10 -3.84
C SER A 7 -9.17 -11.26 -3.54
N ALA A 8 -9.17 -10.00 -3.96
CA ALA A 8 -8.09 -9.07 -3.69
C ALA A 8 -7.62 -9.17 -2.24
N GLU A 9 -6.30 -9.23 -2.06
CA GLU A 9 -5.73 -9.34 -0.73
C GLU A 9 -5.99 -8.06 0.05
N HIS A 10 -6.67 -8.17 1.18
CA HIS A 10 -6.90 -7.05 2.09
C HIS A 10 -6.09 -7.26 3.37
N LEU A 11 -5.04 -6.45 3.52
CA LEU A 11 -4.13 -6.44 4.66
C LEU A 11 -4.55 -5.34 5.63
N VAL A 12 -4.82 -5.71 6.88
CA VAL A 12 -5.24 -4.76 7.91
C VAL A 12 -4.15 -4.65 8.97
N LEU A 13 -3.71 -3.42 9.24
CA LEU A 13 -2.72 -3.08 10.25
C LEU A 13 -3.34 -2.14 11.28
N THR A 14 -2.86 -2.19 12.52
CA THR A 14 -3.06 -1.07 13.46
C THR A 14 -2.08 0.04 13.12
N ALA A 15 -2.37 1.28 13.55
CA ALA A 15 -1.43 2.40 13.42
C ALA A 15 -0.02 2.08 13.97
N SER A 16 0.07 1.32 15.07
CA SER A 16 1.36 0.87 15.60
C SER A 16 2.07 -0.14 14.69
N ALA A 17 1.35 -1.11 14.13
CA ALA A 17 1.93 -2.12 13.24
C ALA A 17 2.34 -1.50 11.89
N TRP A 18 1.60 -0.51 11.42
CA TRP A 18 1.96 0.32 10.28
C TRP A 18 3.27 1.06 10.53
N GLN A 19 3.42 1.70 11.69
CA GLN A 19 4.66 2.39 12.04
C GLN A 19 5.83 1.41 12.18
N ASP A 20 5.64 0.27 12.86
CA ASP A 20 6.68 -0.76 12.99
C ASP A 20 7.12 -1.28 11.61
N TRP A 21 6.18 -1.40 10.66
CA TRP A 21 6.47 -1.78 9.30
C TRP A 21 7.24 -0.70 8.54
N LEU A 22 6.79 0.56 8.56
CA LEU A 22 7.50 1.69 7.95
C LEU A 22 8.92 1.83 8.53
N ASP A 23 9.06 1.69 9.84
CA ASP A 23 10.35 1.74 10.53
C ASP A 23 11.28 0.61 10.08
N SER A 24 10.76 -0.47 9.50
CA SER A 24 11.53 -1.57 8.90
C SER A 24 11.96 -1.30 7.45
N LEU A 25 11.34 -0.34 6.76
CA LEU A 25 11.59 -0.09 5.35
C LEU A 25 12.87 0.72 5.11
N CYS A 26 13.54 0.39 4.02
CA CYS A 26 14.67 1.15 3.50
C CYS A 26 14.76 1.05 1.98
N ASP A 27 15.28 2.10 1.35
CA ASP A 27 15.66 2.11 -0.04
C ASP A 27 17.06 1.52 -0.23
N LEU A 28 17.16 0.64 -1.21
CA LEU A 28 18.40 0.03 -1.69
C LEU A 28 18.57 0.35 -3.18
N PRO A 29 19.79 0.22 -3.74
CA PRO A 29 20.02 0.42 -5.17
C PRO A 29 19.12 -0.42 -6.10
N ASP A 30 18.69 -1.59 -5.63
CA ASP A 30 17.83 -2.52 -6.37
C ASP A 30 16.33 -2.38 -6.02
N GLY A 31 15.94 -1.29 -5.35
CA GLY A 31 14.57 -1.00 -4.90
C GLY A 31 14.33 -1.30 -3.40
N PRO A 32 13.12 -1.00 -2.89
CA PRO A 32 12.85 -0.92 -1.46
C PRO A 32 12.84 -2.30 -0.81
N ALA A 33 13.19 -2.38 0.47
CA ALA A 33 13.21 -3.64 1.22
C ALA A 33 12.85 -3.43 2.69
N ALA A 34 12.29 -4.47 3.31
CA ALA A 34 12.08 -4.52 4.76
C ALA A 34 13.24 -5.25 5.46
N LEU A 35 14.03 -4.50 6.24
CA LEU A 35 15.20 -4.96 6.97
C LEU A 35 15.22 -4.39 8.39
N SER A 36 15.56 -5.25 9.35
CA SER A 36 15.87 -4.82 10.71
C SER A 36 17.04 -3.82 10.68
N PRO A 37 17.09 -2.83 11.59
CA PRO A 37 18.15 -1.82 11.62
C PRO A 37 19.58 -2.41 11.62
N GLU A 38 19.79 -3.55 12.28
CA GLU A 38 21.06 -4.26 12.35
C GLU A 38 21.50 -4.93 11.05
N ASP A 39 20.55 -5.26 10.17
CA ASP A 39 20.79 -5.93 8.89
C ASP A 39 20.90 -4.94 7.72
N ARG A 40 20.69 -3.64 7.97
CA ARG A 40 20.74 -2.61 6.93
C ARG A 40 22.18 -2.37 6.45
N PRO A 41 22.41 -2.42 5.12
CA PRO A 41 23.64 -1.88 4.55
C PRO A 41 23.83 -0.41 4.95
N LYS A 42 25.08 0.03 5.02
CA LYS A 42 25.42 1.40 5.45
C LYS A 42 24.84 2.46 4.50
N GLU A 43 24.66 2.10 3.24
CA GLU A 43 24.15 2.95 2.18
C GLU A 43 22.61 2.96 2.11
N ALA A 44 21.94 2.08 2.86
CA ALA A 44 20.48 2.01 2.89
C ALA A 44 19.91 3.28 3.51
N GLN A 45 18.92 3.89 2.85
CA GLN A 45 18.22 5.06 3.36
C GLN A 45 16.89 4.62 3.95
N PRO A 46 16.48 5.10 5.13
CA PRO A 46 15.15 4.81 5.65
C PRO A 46 14.10 5.32 4.66
N LEU A 47 13.01 4.57 4.55
CA LEU A 47 11.90 4.90 3.66
C LEU A 47 10.67 5.19 4.52
N ASP A 48 10.20 6.43 4.48
CA ASP A 48 8.99 6.89 5.17
C ASP A 48 7.76 6.73 4.27
N ALA A 49 6.58 7.15 4.74
CA ALA A 49 5.34 7.07 3.97
C ALA A 49 5.43 7.83 2.63
N TYR A 50 6.14 8.96 2.60
CA TYR A 50 6.35 9.72 1.36
C TYR A 50 7.27 8.97 0.37
N GLY A 51 8.33 8.32 0.86
CA GLY A 51 9.15 7.44 0.03
C GLY A 51 8.39 6.21 -0.46
N LEU A 52 7.48 5.67 0.36
CA LEU A 52 6.63 4.54 -0.01
C LEU A 52 5.64 4.88 -1.13
N SER A 53 5.13 6.11 -1.17
CA SER A 53 4.12 6.51 -2.15
C SER A 53 4.60 6.44 -3.59
N ALA A 54 5.92 6.59 -3.82
CA ALA A 54 6.52 6.38 -5.13
C ALA A 54 6.37 4.93 -5.65
N TYR A 55 6.03 3.98 -4.79
CA TYR A 55 5.81 2.57 -5.12
C TYR A 55 4.35 2.13 -4.97
N ALA A 56 3.47 3.01 -4.51
CA ALA A 56 2.05 2.74 -4.42
C ALA A 56 1.37 3.02 -5.75
N GLU A 57 0.38 2.21 -6.10
CA GLU A 57 -0.40 2.40 -7.34
C GLU A 57 -1.51 3.43 -7.17
N ALA A 58 -2.02 3.54 -5.95
CA ALA A 58 -2.94 4.56 -5.50
C ALA A 58 -2.97 4.55 -3.97
N LEU A 59 -3.31 5.67 -3.36
CA LEU A 59 -3.43 5.78 -1.91
C LEU A 59 -4.49 6.81 -1.50
N LEU A 60 -5.01 6.63 -0.30
CA LEU A 60 -5.81 7.60 0.42
C LEU A 60 -5.17 7.77 1.79
N SER A 61 -4.45 8.86 1.98
CA SER A 61 -3.66 9.13 3.19
C SER A 61 -3.93 10.53 3.70
N ALA A 62 -3.78 10.70 5.02
CA ALA A 62 -3.84 12.02 5.66
C ALA A 62 -2.57 12.85 5.44
N GLU A 63 -1.42 12.17 5.28
CA GLU A 63 -0.10 12.79 5.24
C GLU A 63 0.45 12.93 3.83
N VAL A 64 0.06 12.03 2.93
CA VAL A 64 0.52 11.99 1.55
C VAL A 64 -0.63 12.27 0.59
N ASP A 65 -0.45 13.24 -0.30
CA ASP A 65 -1.41 13.50 -1.38
C ASP A 65 -1.38 12.33 -2.37
N GLY A 66 -2.51 11.64 -2.51
CA GLY A 66 -2.65 10.47 -3.38
C GLY A 66 -3.08 10.80 -4.82
N GLU A 67 -3.25 12.09 -5.16
CA GLU A 67 -3.67 12.55 -6.50
C GLU A 67 -4.90 11.76 -7.00
N LEU A 68 -5.90 11.58 -6.13
CA LEU A 68 -7.03 10.67 -6.32
C LEU A 68 -7.70 10.81 -7.69
N TRP A 69 -7.99 12.05 -8.10
CA TRP A 69 -8.70 12.33 -9.35
C TRP A 69 -7.82 12.18 -10.58
N ASP A 70 -6.52 12.43 -10.47
CA ASP A 70 -5.58 12.21 -11.56
C ASP A 70 -5.40 10.69 -11.77
N THR A 71 -5.22 9.93 -10.69
CA THR A 71 -5.23 8.47 -10.72
C THR A 71 -6.54 7.94 -11.31
N TYR A 72 -7.69 8.44 -10.87
CA TYR A 72 -9.00 8.04 -11.38
C TYR A 72 -9.11 8.26 -12.91
N GLY A 73 -8.60 9.40 -13.39
CA GLY A 73 -8.54 9.72 -14.82
C GLY A 73 -7.60 8.81 -15.61
N ASP A 74 -6.41 8.52 -15.07
CA ASP A 74 -5.43 7.62 -15.69
C ASP A 74 -5.95 6.18 -15.83
N LEU A 75 -6.84 5.76 -14.93
CA LEU A 75 -7.53 4.46 -15.00
C LEU A 75 -8.72 4.45 -15.97
N GLU A 76 -9.02 5.57 -16.63
CA GLU A 76 -10.17 5.75 -17.55
C GLU A 76 -11.53 5.40 -16.89
N LEU A 77 -11.68 5.68 -15.60
CA LEU A 77 -12.93 5.50 -14.86
C LEU A 77 -13.84 6.74 -15.03
N GLU A 78 -15.16 6.54 -15.06
CA GLU A 78 -16.13 7.62 -15.37
C GLU A 78 -17.41 7.62 -14.49
N GLY A 79 -17.52 6.70 -13.51
CA GLY A 79 -18.74 6.50 -12.71
C GLY A 79 -18.87 7.35 -11.44
N ALA A 80 -17.76 7.84 -10.91
CA ALA A 80 -17.71 8.50 -9.60
C ALA A 80 -18.25 9.93 -9.63
N GLN A 81 -18.95 10.31 -8.56
CA GLN A 81 -19.50 11.67 -8.37
C GLN A 81 -18.83 12.42 -7.21
N ASP A 82 -18.05 11.70 -6.40
CA ASP A 82 -17.39 12.17 -5.20
C ASP A 82 -16.14 11.31 -4.91
N GLU A 83 -15.32 11.74 -3.96
CA GLU A 83 -14.06 11.07 -3.61
C GLU A 83 -14.29 9.66 -3.08
N GLU A 84 -15.37 9.44 -2.33
CA GLU A 84 -15.70 8.11 -1.78
C GLU A 84 -16.04 7.11 -2.89
N SER A 85 -16.84 7.51 -3.88
CA SER A 85 -17.16 6.69 -5.05
C SER A 85 -15.94 6.48 -5.95
N ALA A 86 -15.12 7.51 -6.17
CA ALA A 86 -13.87 7.39 -6.94
C ALA A 86 -12.93 6.37 -6.30
N TRP A 87 -12.69 6.50 -4.99
CA TRP A 87 -11.82 5.59 -4.27
C TRP A 87 -12.35 4.16 -4.25
N ARG A 88 -13.68 3.97 -4.13
CA ARG A 88 -14.30 2.64 -4.22
C ARG A 88 -14.06 1.98 -5.57
N GLU A 89 -14.18 2.73 -6.66
CA GLU A 89 -13.93 2.21 -8.01
C GLU A 89 -12.46 1.92 -8.28
N ILE A 90 -11.54 2.77 -7.79
CA ILE A 90 -10.09 2.52 -7.85
C ILE A 90 -9.75 1.22 -7.12
N LYS A 91 -10.27 1.04 -5.90
CA LYS A 91 -10.08 -0.21 -5.14
C LYS A 91 -10.58 -1.42 -5.91
N ALA A 92 -11.77 -1.35 -6.51
CA ALA A 92 -12.32 -2.44 -7.32
C ALA A 92 -11.45 -2.74 -8.56
N PHE A 93 -10.97 -1.70 -9.25
CA PHE A 93 -10.09 -1.84 -10.41
C PHE A 93 -8.82 -2.63 -10.09
N TYR A 94 -8.14 -2.28 -9.00
CA TYR A 94 -6.91 -2.95 -8.60
C TYR A 94 -7.16 -4.31 -7.95
N ALA A 95 -8.27 -4.45 -7.24
CA ALA A 95 -8.70 -5.71 -6.66
C ALA A 95 -8.85 -6.82 -7.72
N ASP A 96 -9.51 -6.52 -8.84
CA ASP A 96 -9.70 -7.45 -9.96
C ASP A 96 -8.39 -7.86 -10.64
N ARG A 97 -7.30 -7.12 -10.38
CA ARG A 97 -5.95 -7.37 -10.92
C ARG A 97 -5.03 -8.04 -9.90
N GLY A 98 -5.56 -8.41 -8.73
CA GLY A 98 -4.82 -9.13 -7.68
C GLY A 98 -3.92 -8.25 -6.83
N TYR A 99 -3.99 -6.91 -6.96
CA TYR A 99 -3.24 -5.99 -6.11
C TYR A 99 -3.77 -6.03 -4.67
N ALA A 100 -2.90 -5.71 -3.72
CA ALA A 100 -3.26 -5.73 -2.31
C ALA A 100 -3.73 -4.34 -1.86
N LEU A 101 -4.86 -4.32 -1.14
CA LEU A 101 -5.28 -3.17 -0.36
C LEU A 101 -4.70 -3.31 1.04
N VAL A 102 -4.02 -2.27 1.51
CA VAL A 102 -3.55 -2.12 2.88
C VAL A 102 -4.43 -1.08 3.55
N THR A 103 -5.00 -1.40 4.71
CA THR A 103 -5.78 -0.46 5.52
C THR A 103 -5.17 -0.35 6.90
N VAL A 104 -4.89 0.88 7.32
CA VAL A 104 -4.41 1.17 8.67
C VAL A 104 -5.59 1.61 9.54
N GLN A 105 -5.79 0.90 10.64
CA GLN A 105 -6.85 1.18 11.60
C GLN A 105 -6.34 1.98 12.80
N GLY A 106 -7.22 2.77 13.37
CA GLY A 106 -6.92 3.59 14.56
C GLY A 106 -6.26 4.93 14.23
N THR A 107 -6.29 5.34 12.96
CA THR A 107 -5.96 6.69 12.49
C THR A 107 -7.20 7.60 12.60
N GLU A 108 -6.99 8.91 12.71
CA GLU A 108 -8.10 9.88 12.74
C GLU A 108 -8.73 10.07 11.35
N GLU A 109 -7.88 10.04 10.33
CA GLU A 109 -8.24 10.14 8.91
C GLU A 109 -7.99 8.80 8.20
N PRO A 110 -8.60 8.56 7.03
CA PRO A 110 -8.37 7.34 6.25
C PRO A 110 -6.90 7.16 5.88
N GLU A 111 -6.44 5.91 5.97
CA GLU A 111 -5.08 5.53 5.61
C GLU A 111 -5.13 4.17 4.90
N GLU A 112 -5.20 4.23 3.57
CA GLU A 112 -5.36 3.10 2.68
C GLU A 112 -4.36 3.16 1.51
N TRP A 113 -3.70 2.05 1.22
CA TRP A 113 -2.64 1.97 0.20
C TRP A 113 -2.88 0.78 -0.73
N ILE A 114 -2.69 0.98 -2.04
CA ILE A 114 -2.74 -0.10 -3.02
C ILE A 114 -1.31 -0.42 -3.47
N LEU A 115 -0.89 -1.67 -3.22
CA LEU A 115 0.46 -2.14 -3.51
C LEU A 115 0.44 -3.34 -4.46
N ALA A 116 1.43 -3.41 -5.35
CA ALA A 116 1.66 -4.56 -6.20
C ALA A 116 1.96 -5.83 -5.37
N PRO A 117 1.50 -7.03 -5.77
CA PRO A 117 1.69 -8.28 -5.02
C PRO A 117 3.17 -8.63 -4.75
N GLU A 118 4.03 -8.33 -5.71
CA GLU A 118 5.47 -8.52 -5.61
C GLU A 118 6.06 -7.62 -4.53
N LEU A 119 5.55 -6.39 -4.42
CA LEU A 119 5.99 -5.42 -3.43
C LEU A 119 5.57 -5.84 -2.02
N VAL A 120 4.34 -6.29 -1.83
CA VAL A 120 3.87 -6.85 -0.54
C VAL A 120 4.79 -7.96 -0.05
N SER A 121 5.20 -8.84 -0.96
CA SER A 121 6.07 -9.97 -0.66
C SER A 121 7.51 -9.52 -0.37
N ARG A 122 8.03 -8.59 -1.16
CA ARG A 122 9.38 -8.02 -1.00
C ARG A 122 9.52 -7.21 0.28
N LEU A 123 8.49 -6.46 0.66
CA LEU A 123 8.45 -5.63 1.86
C LEU A 123 7.95 -6.39 3.09
N LYS A 124 7.78 -7.71 3.00
CA LYS A 124 7.39 -8.59 4.12
C LYS A 124 6.16 -8.10 4.90
N LEU A 125 5.24 -7.39 4.23
CA LEU A 125 4.15 -6.68 4.89
C LEU A 125 3.22 -7.63 5.68
N ARG A 126 3.05 -8.87 5.21
CA ARG A 126 2.26 -9.92 5.88
C ARG A 126 2.79 -10.32 7.25
N GLU A 127 4.04 -10.02 7.57
CA GLU A 127 4.62 -10.26 8.89
C GLU A 127 4.09 -9.27 9.95
N PHE A 128 3.56 -8.12 9.50
CA PHE A 128 3.07 -7.03 10.34
C PHE A 128 1.54 -6.97 10.43
N THR A 129 0.83 -7.68 9.56
CA THR A 129 -0.61 -7.87 9.73
C THR A 129 -0.88 -8.72 10.96
N GLN A 130 -1.85 -8.33 11.78
CA GLN A 130 -2.22 -9.13 12.95
C GLN A 130 -2.58 -10.56 12.51
N GLY A 131 -1.94 -11.54 13.13
CA GLY A 131 -2.08 -12.95 12.78
C GLY A 131 -3.50 -13.48 12.95
N ARG A 132 -3.81 -14.48 12.11
CA ARG A 132 -4.68 -15.66 12.37
C ARG A 132 -5.68 -15.61 13.51
#